data_AF-A0A7V9J8L1-F1
#
_entry.id   AF-A0A7V9J8L1-F1
#
_cell.length_a   1.000
_cell.length_b   1.000
_cell.length_c   1.000
_cell.angle_alpha   90.00
_cell.angle_beta   90.00
_cell.angle_gamma   90.00
#
_symmetry.space_group_name_H-M   'P 1'
#
loop_
_entity.id
_entity.type
_entity.pdbx_description
1 polymer ?
#
loop_
_entity_poly.entity_id
_entity_poly.type
_entity_poly.pdbx_seq_one_letter_code
_entity_poly.pdbx_strand_id
1 'polypeptide(L)'
;MPIPTEVVGSLPRPMKLQEAYADYDDGKITFEQLQAEQDEAAEDSIRRLEETGEPTVTDGEQRESSFATYPITDTLAGTGLADNLAGDGQYFAIFDDGHHRQLPRLTGGPFRYKTFASEFVEKNGQIATHPVKQAVIAPSMLMLLHPLEGEIPDYSRE
;
A
#
# COMPACT_ATOMS: atom_id res chain seq x y z
N MET A 1 1.41 32.02 16.82
CA MET A 1 1.08 30.61 16.48
C MET A 1 2.02 30.19 15.36
N PRO A 2 2.73 29.07 15.47
CA PRO A 2 3.46 28.51 14.33
C PRO A 2 2.49 28.13 13.21
N ILE A 3 2.97 28.10 11.97
CA ILE A 3 2.22 27.57 10.83
C ILE A 3 2.11 26.06 11.02
N PRO A 4 0.91 25.45 10.98
CA PRO A 4 0.77 24.00 11.06
C PRO A 4 1.57 23.31 9.95
N THR A 5 2.34 22.29 10.31
CA THR A 5 3.09 21.43 9.39
C THR A 5 2.69 19.98 9.62
N GLU A 6 2.81 19.18 8.57
CA GLU A 6 2.71 17.73 8.63
C GLU A 6 3.51 17.11 7.48
N VAL A 7 4.00 15.88 7.67
CA VAL A 7 4.57 15.06 6.58
C VAL A 7 3.47 14.61 5.63
N VAL A 8 3.77 14.30 4.37
CA VAL A 8 2.75 13.89 3.38
C VAL A 8 2.20 12.48 3.68
N GLY A 9 3.08 11.50 3.91
CA GLY A 9 2.73 10.09 4.08
C GLY A 9 3.99 9.25 4.34
N SER A 10 4.44 8.51 3.32
CA SER A 10 5.58 7.59 3.38
C SER A 10 6.83 8.10 4.12
N LEU A 11 7.45 7.17 4.85
CA LEU A 11 8.75 7.33 5.49
C LEU A 11 9.73 6.26 4.99
N PRO A 12 11.06 6.46 5.10
CA PRO A 12 12.02 5.43 4.76
C PRO A 12 11.77 4.15 5.54
N ARG A 13 11.66 3.04 4.83
CA ARG A 13 11.45 1.72 5.42
C ARG A 13 12.72 1.23 6.14
N PRO A 14 12.65 0.81 7.41
CA PRO A 14 13.81 0.25 8.09
C PRO A 14 14.30 -1.03 7.41
N MET A 15 15.61 -1.29 7.46
CA MET A 15 16.22 -2.45 6.76
C MET A 15 15.56 -3.77 7.14
N LYS A 16 15.25 -3.97 8.43
CA LYS A 16 14.56 -5.16 8.94
C LYS A 16 13.24 -5.43 8.20
N LEU A 17 12.45 -4.39 7.95
CA LEU A 17 11.20 -4.51 7.20
C LEU A 17 11.43 -4.74 5.71
N GLN A 18 12.48 -4.14 5.10
CA GLN A 18 12.85 -4.44 3.71
C GLN A 18 13.24 -5.92 3.53
N GLU A 19 14.02 -6.47 4.47
CA GLU A 19 14.40 -7.88 4.50
C GLU A 19 13.17 -8.78 4.67
N ALA A 20 12.23 -8.42 5.55
CA ALA A 20 10.99 -9.17 5.73
C ALA A 20 10.13 -9.21 4.45
N TYR A 21 10.00 -8.10 3.71
CA TYR A 21 9.32 -8.11 2.42
C TYR A 21 9.98 -9.07 1.44
N ALA A 22 11.32 -9.02 1.33
CA ALA A 22 12.08 -9.91 0.45
C ALA A 22 11.93 -11.38 0.86
N ASP A 23 12.00 -11.68 2.16
CA ASP A 23 11.84 -13.04 2.67
C ASP A 23 10.42 -13.56 2.48
N TYR A 24 9.40 -12.71 2.53
CA TYR A 24 8.02 -13.08 2.22
C TYR A 24 7.85 -13.36 0.72
N ASP A 25 8.41 -12.51 -0.15
CA ASP A 25 8.43 -12.74 -1.60
C ASP A 25 9.16 -14.05 -1.98
N ASP A 26 10.21 -14.40 -1.25
CA ASP A 26 10.94 -15.67 -1.38
C ASP A 26 10.23 -16.88 -0.73
N GLY A 27 9.09 -16.67 -0.05
CA GLY A 27 8.34 -17.70 0.66
C GLY A 27 9.01 -18.27 1.92
N LYS A 28 9.97 -17.54 2.50
CA LYS A 28 10.70 -17.94 3.71
C LYS A 28 9.96 -17.62 5.01
N ILE A 29 9.13 -16.58 4.98
CA ILE A 29 8.26 -16.19 6.11
C ILE A 29 6.80 -16.18 5.67
N THR A 30 5.89 -16.33 6.63
CA THR A 30 4.45 -16.22 6.37
C THR A 30 4.03 -14.74 6.30
N PHE A 31 2.80 -14.49 5.81
CA PHE A 31 2.26 -13.14 5.79
C PHE A 31 2.09 -12.58 7.21
N GLU A 32 1.73 -13.41 8.19
CA GLU A 32 1.62 -12.99 9.59
C GLU A 32 2.97 -12.53 10.16
N GLN A 33 4.07 -13.17 9.75
CA GLN A 33 5.42 -12.76 10.14
C GLN A 33 5.82 -11.44 9.48
N LEU A 34 5.51 -11.23 8.20
CA LEU A 34 5.67 -9.94 7.54
C LEU A 34 4.84 -8.86 8.24
N GLN A 35 3.59 -9.16 8.56
CA GLN A 35 2.67 -8.21 9.20
C GLN A 35 3.16 -7.77 10.59
N ALA A 36 3.79 -8.67 11.36
CA ALA A 36 4.40 -8.30 12.63
C ALA A 36 5.52 -7.27 12.45
N GLU A 37 6.38 -7.44 11.43
CA GLU A 37 7.45 -6.48 11.11
C GLU A 37 6.90 -5.15 10.58
N GLN A 38 5.81 -5.19 9.79
CA GLN A 38 5.11 -3.99 9.35
C GLN A 38 4.49 -3.23 10.53
N ASP A 39 3.87 -3.96 11.47
CA ASP A 39 3.24 -3.39 12.66
C ASP A 39 4.28 -2.72 13.59
N GLU A 40 5.43 -3.36 13.80
CA GLU A 40 6.55 -2.80 14.57
C GLU A 40 7.09 -1.50 13.93
N ALA A 41 7.32 -1.49 12.62
CA ALA A 41 7.84 -0.30 11.92
C ALA A 41 6.84 0.87 11.90
N ALA A 42 5.54 0.56 11.78
CA ALA A 42 4.48 1.56 11.88
C ALA A 42 4.39 2.18 13.28
N GLU A 43 4.48 1.35 14.33
CA GLU A 43 4.48 1.83 15.71
C GLU A 43 5.68 2.74 16.01
N ASP A 44 6.88 2.38 15.55
CA ASP A 44 8.08 3.23 15.65
C ASP A 44 7.90 4.57 14.90
N SER A 45 7.32 4.52 13.69
CA SER A 45 7.05 5.72 12.89
C SER A 45 6.11 6.69 13.61
N ILE A 46 5.00 6.19 14.16
CA ILE A 46 4.03 6.98 14.91
C ILE A 46 4.69 7.61 16.14
N ARG A 47 5.35 6.80 16.97
CA ARG A 47 5.99 7.29 18.21
C ARG A 47 7.02 8.38 17.93
N ARG A 48 7.87 8.18 16.94
CA ARG A 48 8.89 9.16 16.55
C ARG A 48 8.28 10.46 16.05
N LEU A 49 7.20 10.41 15.28
CA LEU A 49 6.50 11.63 14.86
C LEU A 49 5.93 12.38 16.07
N GLU A 50 5.32 11.69 17.03
CA GLU A 50 4.82 12.30 18.27
C GLU A 50 5.94 12.96 19.09
N GLU A 51 7.10 12.29 19.22
CA GLU A 51 8.28 12.83 19.91
C GLU A 51 8.82 14.11 19.29
N THR A 52 8.60 14.34 17.99
CA THR A 52 8.97 15.60 17.33
C THR A 52 7.98 16.74 17.61
N GLY A 53 6.80 16.43 18.16
CA GLY A 53 5.73 17.38 18.40
C GLY A 53 4.82 17.62 17.18
N GLU A 54 4.85 16.73 16.18
CA GLU A 54 3.95 16.79 15.01
C GLU A 54 2.48 16.74 15.44
N PRO A 55 1.62 17.68 15.01
CA PRO A 55 0.22 17.74 15.45
C PRO A 55 -0.66 16.63 14.85
N THR A 56 -0.23 16.04 13.74
CA THR A 56 -0.89 14.93 13.04
C THR A 56 0.18 13.90 12.68
N VAL A 57 -0.09 12.61 12.93
CA VAL A 57 0.87 11.54 12.68
C VAL A 57 0.38 10.58 11.60
N THR A 58 1.29 9.80 11.05
CA THR A 58 1.03 8.75 10.06
C THR A 58 1.89 7.54 10.39
N ASP A 59 1.53 6.35 9.91
CA ASP A 59 2.36 5.16 10.09
C ASP A 59 3.52 5.08 9.10
N GLY A 60 3.68 6.08 8.24
CA GLY A 60 4.75 6.14 7.25
C GLY A 60 4.60 5.11 6.12
N GLU A 61 3.38 4.59 5.90
CA GLU A 61 3.07 3.61 4.85
C GLU A 61 3.89 2.30 5.02
N GLN A 62 4.25 1.93 6.26
CA GLN A 62 5.10 0.77 6.50
C GLN A 62 4.39 -0.56 6.19
N ARG A 63 3.06 -0.61 6.37
CA ARG A 63 2.20 -1.75 6.00
C ARG A 63 1.88 -1.84 4.52
N GLU A 64 2.26 -0.83 3.74
CA GLU A 64 1.94 -0.75 2.33
C GLU A 64 3.19 -1.05 1.50
N SER A 65 3.12 -2.08 0.67
CA SER A 65 4.19 -2.36 -0.28
C SER A 65 4.26 -1.33 -1.41
N SER A 66 3.13 -0.69 -1.74
CA SER A 66 3.01 0.39 -2.73
C SER A 66 1.67 1.11 -2.59
N PHE A 67 1.69 2.45 -2.64
CA PHE A 67 0.49 3.28 -2.57
C PHE A 67 -0.58 2.91 -3.61
N ALA A 68 -0.18 2.44 -4.79
CA ALA A 68 -1.08 2.16 -5.89
C ALA A 68 -1.70 0.75 -5.83
N THR A 69 -1.07 -0.17 -5.10
CA THR A 69 -1.37 -1.62 -5.18
C THR A 69 -1.61 -2.27 -3.83
N TYR A 70 -1.41 -1.58 -2.70
CA TYR A 70 -1.75 -2.12 -1.37
C TYR A 70 -3.17 -2.72 -1.27
N PRO A 71 -4.22 -2.22 -1.96
CA PRO A 71 -5.55 -2.80 -1.79
C PRO A 71 -5.72 -4.16 -2.48
N ILE A 72 -4.77 -4.58 -3.31
CA ILE A 72 -4.92 -5.69 -4.26
C ILE A 72 -3.75 -6.68 -4.27
N THR A 73 -2.66 -6.43 -3.54
CA THR A 73 -1.51 -7.34 -3.45
C THR A 73 -0.78 -7.15 -2.13
N ASP A 74 -0.12 -8.20 -1.64
CA ASP A 74 0.65 -8.11 -0.40
C ASP A 74 1.97 -7.35 -0.64
N THR A 75 2.65 -7.66 -1.75
CA THR A 75 3.93 -7.01 -2.11
C THR A 75 3.94 -6.38 -3.50
N LEU A 76 4.84 -5.42 -3.72
CA LEU A 76 5.06 -4.80 -5.03
C LEU A 76 5.59 -5.80 -6.07
N ALA A 77 6.18 -6.91 -5.65
CA ALA A 77 6.61 -8.00 -6.53
C ALA A 77 5.43 -8.84 -7.08
N GLY A 78 4.21 -8.60 -6.58
CA GLY A 78 2.99 -9.29 -6.99
C GLY A 78 2.64 -10.50 -6.13
N THR A 79 3.37 -10.76 -5.04
CA THR A 79 3.01 -11.80 -4.08
C THR A 79 1.68 -11.45 -3.43
N GLY A 80 0.79 -12.44 -3.34
CA GLY A 80 -0.53 -12.26 -2.75
C GLY A 80 -1.48 -11.40 -3.58
N LEU A 81 -1.32 -11.37 -4.90
CA LEU A 81 -2.24 -10.70 -5.81
C LEU A 81 -3.69 -11.20 -5.61
N ALA A 82 -4.65 -10.27 -5.59
CA ALA A 82 -6.07 -10.57 -5.43
C ALA A 82 -6.65 -11.33 -6.64
N ASP A 83 -7.79 -11.99 -6.42
CA ASP A 83 -8.49 -12.73 -7.46
C ASP A 83 -8.83 -11.85 -8.67
N ASN A 84 -8.93 -12.48 -9.84
CA ASN A 84 -9.25 -11.82 -11.12
C ASN A 84 -8.24 -10.75 -11.57
N LEU A 85 -6.99 -10.81 -11.12
CA LEU A 85 -5.91 -9.93 -11.57
C LEU A 85 -4.75 -10.72 -12.18
N ALA A 86 -4.05 -10.10 -13.12
CA ALA A 86 -2.79 -10.57 -13.67
C ALA A 86 -1.76 -9.42 -13.70
N GLY A 87 -0.48 -9.73 -13.47
CA GLY A 87 0.60 -8.74 -13.30
C GLY A 87 1.07 -8.04 -14.59
N ASP A 88 0.48 -8.35 -15.73
CA ASP A 88 0.85 -7.88 -17.06
C ASP A 88 -0.01 -6.70 -17.54
N GLY A 89 -0.40 -5.82 -16.63
CA GLY A 89 -1.26 -4.67 -16.94
C GLY A 89 -0.50 -3.46 -17.48
N GLN A 90 -1.06 -2.27 -17.26
CA GLN A 90 -0.56 -1.05 -17.87
C GLN A 90 0.59 -0.43 -17.07
N TYR A 91 1.53 0.22 -17.75
CA TYR A 91 2.45 1.13 -17.09
C TYR A 91 1.74 2.44 -16.75
N PHE A 92 1.85 2.90 -15.51
CA PHE A 92 1.26 4.16 -15.06
C PHE A 92 2.29 5.23 -14.71
N ALA A 93 3.55 4.82 -14.51
CA ALA A 93 4.67 5.73 -14.28
C ALA A 93 5.87 5.23 -15.08
N ILE A 94 6.43 6.12 -15.89
CA ILE A 94 7.63 5.91 -16.70
C ILE A 94 8.59 7.02 -16.31
N PHE A 95 9.78 6.64 -15.83
CA PHE A 95 10.76 7.56 -15.28
C PHE A 95 11.92 7.76 -16.26
N ASP A 96 12.56 8.92 -16.20
CA ASP A 96 13.68 9.29 -17.10
C ASP A 96 14.90 8.36 -16.95
N ASP A 97 15.04 7.68 -15.82
CA ASP A 97 16.10 6.70 -15.55
C ASP A 97 15.79 5.30 -16.12
N GLY A 98 14.69 5.15 -16.84
CA GLY A 98 14.26 3.92 -17.49
C GLY A 98 13.48 2.97 -16.58
N HIS A 99 13.28 3.29 -15.30
CA HIS A 99 12.37 2.52 -14.47
C HIS A 99 10.92 2.79 -14.87
N HIS A 100 10.07 1.81 -14.59
CA HIS A 100 8.63 1.94 -14.77
C HIS A 100 7.89 1.27 -13.61
N ARG A 101 6.63 1.64 -13.46
CA ARG A 101 5.69 0.96 -12.56
C ARG A 101 4.50 0.46 -13.37
N GLN A 102 4.20 -0.81 -13.20
CA GLN A 102 3.11 -1.52 -13.85
C GLN A 102 2.04 -1.80 -12.81
N LEU A 103 0.78 -1.57 -13.17
CA LEU A 103 -0.34 -2.09 -12.41
C LEU A 103 -0.70 -3.48 -12.92
N PRO A 104 -1.27 -4.35 -12.07
CA PRO A 104 -2.02 -5.50 -12.54
C PRO A 104 -3.19 -5.07 -13.45
N ARG A 105 -3.72 -5.99 -14.23
CA ARG A 105 -4.97 -5.79 -14.97
C ARG A 105 -6.04 -6.77 -14.53
N LEU A 106 -7.29 -6.37 -14.63
CA LEU A 106 -8.45 -7.23 -14.46
C LEU A 106 -8.51 -8.31 -15.55
N THR A 107 -8.73 -9.54 -15.13
CA THR A 107 -8.95 -10.71 -16.01
C THR A 107 -10.37 -11.22 -15.96
N GLY A 108 -11.16 -10.80 -14.96
CA GLY A 108 -12.51 -11.29 -14.69
C GLY A 108 -13.21 -10.42 -13.67
N GLY A 109 -14.49 -10.72 -13.40
CA GLY A 109 -15.31 -10.00 -12.43
C GLY A 109 -15.81 -10.86 -11.27
N PRO A 110 -16.26 -10.22 -10.18
CA PRO A 110 -16.14 -8.79 -9.91
C PRO A 110 -14.77 -8.42 -9.32
N PHE A 111 -14.37 -7.15 -9.46
CA PHE A 111 -13.26 -6.58 -8.68
C PHE A 111 -13.59 -6.63 -7.18
N ARG A 112 -12.59 -6.98 -6.35
CA ARG A 112 -12.69 -6.94 -4.90
C ARG A 112 -11.41 -6.39 -4.29
N TYR A 113 -11.57 -5.52 -3.30
CA TYR A 113 -10.48 -5.14 -2.43
C TYR A 113 -10.06 -6.34 -1.58
N LYS A 114 -8.74 -6.56 -1.50
CA LYS A 114 -8.11 -7.50 -0.56
C LYS A 114 -7.79 -6.83 0.76
N THR A 115 -7.38 -5.56 0.73
CA THR A 115 -6.98 -4.79 1.93
C THR A 115 -7.61 -3.41 1.90
N PHE A 116 -8.15 -2.97 3.05
CA PHE A 116 -8.79 -1.67 3.19
C PHE A 116 -7.92 -0.70 4.00
N ALA A 117 -7.82 0.56 3.56
CA ALA A 117 -7.10 1.58 4.32
C ALA A 117 -7.68 1.82 5.72
N SER A 118 -8.96 1.50 5.95
CA SER A 118 -9.59 1.59 7.27
C SER A 118 -8.94 0.66 8.29
N GLU A 119 -8.43 -0.50 7.86
CA GLU A 119 -7.70 -1.42 8.74
C GLU A 119 -6.44 -0.75 9.32
N PHE A 120 -5.75 0.04 8.51
CA PHE A 120 -4.59 0.82 8.96
C PHE A 120 -5.00 1.94 9.92
N VAL A 121 -6.10 2.64 9.65
CA VAL A 121 -6.66 3.65 10.57
C VAL A 121 -6.99 3.03 11.93
N GLU A 122 -7.63 1.87 11.94
CA GLU A 122 -7.96 1.15 13.18
C GLU A 122 -6.71 0.75 13.96
N LYS A 123 -5.70 0.17 13.31
CA LYS A 123 -4.42 -0.18 13.93
C LYS A 123 -3.69 1.05 14.47
N ASN A 124 -3.60 2.11 13.67
CA ASN A 124 -2.86 3.32 14.02
C ASN A 124 -3.56 4.08 15.16
N GLY A 125 -4.90 4.09 15.19
CA GLY A 125 -5.68 4.71 16.26
C GLY A 125 -5.55 4.00 17.62
N GLN A 126 -5.06 2.77 17.67
CA GLN A 126 -4.75 2.06 18.92
C GLN A 126 -3.37 2.44 19.47
N ILE A 127 -2.50 3.02 18.64
CA ILE A 127 -1.11 3.36 18.98
C ILE A 127 -0.98 4.87 19.26
N ALA A 128 -1.53 5.68 18.35
CA ALA A 128 -1.35 7.13 18.36
C ALA A 128 -2.17 7.81 19.47
N THR A 129 -1.57 8.81 20.08
CA THR A 129 -2.20 9.80 20.96
C THR A 129 -2.63 11.06 20.20
N HIS A 130 -2.03 11.30 19.03
CA HIS A 130 -2.37 12.40 18.11
C HIS A 130 -3.34 11.95 17.00
N PRO A 131 -4.03 12.88 16.31
CA PRO A 131 -4.79 12.56 15.10
C PRO A 131 -3.96 11.79 14.06
N VAL A 132 -4.55 10.75 13.47
CA VAL A 132 -3.91 9.91 12.45
C VAL A 132 -4.34 10.36 11.06
N LYS A 133 -3.37 10.49 10.15
CA LYS A 133 -3.58 10.61 8.71
C LYS A 133 -3.21 9.29 8.02
N GLN A 134 -4.12 8.82 7.17
CA GLN A 134 -3.95 7.63 6.34
C GLN A 134 -4.02 7.99 4.86
N ALA A 135 -3.03 7.53 4.08
CA ALA A 135 -3.07 7.62 2.63
C ALA A 135 -4.12 6.64 2.08
N VAL A 136 -4.91 7.10 1.12
CA VAL A 136 -5.93 6.28 0.46
C VAL A 136 -5.76 6.44 -1.04
N ILE A 137 -5.66 5.33 -1.75
CA ILE A 137 -5.54 5.37 -3.20
C ILE A 137 -6.85 5.89 -3.84
N ALA A 138 -6.72 6.76 -4.82
CA ALA A 138 -7.87 7.28 -5.54
C ALA A 138 -8.52 6.17 -6.38
N PRO A 139 -9.87 6.05 -6.38
CA PRO A 139 -10.57 5.10 -7.26
C PRO A 139 -10.23 5.29 -8.75
N SER A 140 -9.95 6.52 -9.18
CA SER A 140 -9.51 6.80 -10.56
C SER A 140 -8.18 6.14 -10.92
N MET A 141 -7.28 5.93 -9.96
CA MET A 141 -6.05 5.16 -10.19
C MET A 141 -6.39 3.69 -10.40
N LEU A 142 -7.31 3.13 -9.61
CA LEU A 142 -7.73 1.73 -9.72
C LEU A 142 -8.54 1.47 -11.01
N MET A 143 -9.12 2.49 -11.64
CA MET A 143 -9.71 2.34 -12.97
C MET A 143 -8.68 1.93 -14.04
N LEU A 144 -7.39 2.20 -13.83
CA LEU A 144 -6.32 1.77 -14.73
C LEU A 144 -6.07 0.25 -14.71
N LEU A 145 -6.70 -0.48 -13.79
CA LEU A 145 -6.71 -1.95 -13.80
C LEU A 145 -7.53 -2.50 -14.97
N HIS A 146 -8.46 -1.73 -15.54
CA HIS A 146 -9.19 -2.16 -16.73
C HIS A 146 -8.24 -2.29 -17.94
N PRO A 147 -8.34 -3.34 -18.77
CA PRO A 147 -7.54 -3.44 -19.98
C PRO A 147 -7.75 -2.22 -20.91
N LEU A 148 -6.67 -1.70 -21.51
CA LEU A 148 -6.77 -0.64 -22.55
C LEU A 148 -7.45 -1.15 -23.81
N GLU A 149 -7.22 -2.43 -24.12
CA GLU A 149 -7.68 -3.09 -25.32
C GLU A 149 -8.54 -4.29 -24.95
N GLY A 150 -9.64 -4.47 -25.69
CA GLY A 150 -10.60 -5.53 -25.47
C GLY A 150 -11.57 -5.28 -24.33
N GLU A 151 -12.40 -6.28 -24.04
CA GLU A 151 -13.36 -6.27 -22.96
C GLU A 151 -13.14 -7.46 -22.04
N ILE A 152 -13.48 -7.32 -20.77
CA ILE A 152 -13.51 -8.45 -19.83
C ILE A 152 -14.86 -9.17 -20.04
N PRO A 153 -14.86 -10.45 -20.47
CA PRO A 153 -16.10 -11.18 -20.70
C PRO A 153 -16.98 -11.20 -19.44
N ASP A 154 -18.28 -11.01 -19.61
CA ASP A 154 -19.30 -11.07 -18.56
C ASP A 154 -19.08 -10.09 -17.37
N TYR A 155 -18.23 -9.08 -17.51
CA TYR A 155 -17.99 -8.07 -16.48
C TYR A 155 -19.07 -6.99 -16.50
N SER A 156 -19.94 -6.97 -15.48
CA SER A 156 -21.00 -5.96 -15.35
C SER A 156 -20.43 -4.53 -15.37
N ARG A 157 -21.05 -3.67 -16.16
CA ARG A 157 -20.80 -2.21 -16.18
C ARG A 157 -21.90 -1.40 -15.50
N GLU A 158 -22.93 -2.10 -15.01
CA GLU A 158 -24.02 -1.56 -14.19
C GLU A 158 -23.67 -1.59 -12.72
#